data_AF-A0A4Z1TDQ5-F1
#
_entry.id   AF-A0A4Z1TDQ5-F1
#
_cell.length_a   1.000
_cell.length_b   1.000
_cell.length_c   1.000
_cell.angle_alpha   90.00
_cell.angle_beta   90.00
_cell.angle_gamma   90.00
#
_symmetry.space_group_name_H-M   'P 1'
#
loop_
_entity.id
_entity.type
_entity.pdbx_description
1 polymer ?
#
loop_
_entity_poly.entity_id
_entity_poly.type
_entity_poly.pdbx_seq_one_letter_code
_entity_poly.pdbx_strand_id
1 'polypeptide(L)'
;MDAIAQALILVPEAVIVAPAGEVDEELIEEDSWGAESELTVTTTSEGDGKEISLNILDLRISSAALDTPAIYPVSSLTEEHLKAPFLTIPRGSPFSMGFSWRVSGVTLSNFACTVKIYRMGILVYRSRIRLGTFEPSDVPYVFFIKEQRGLKGLLADGLFRAKLIFSDKTTRQLETLEYCFTFT
;
A
#
# COMPACT_ATOMS: atom_id res chain seq x y z
N MET A 1 -9.71 18.41 28.80
CA MET A 1 -9.50 16.98 28.52
C MET A 1 -9.48 16.84 27.01
N ASP A 2 -8.34 17.14 26.38
CA ASP A 2 -8.14 16.97 24.94
C ASP A 2 -6.96 16.05 24.74
N ALA A 3 -7.27 14.76 24.68
CA ALA A 3 -6.44 13.73 24.10
C ALA A 3 -7.48 12.86 23.39
N ILE A 4 -7.52 12.79 22.07
CA ILE A 4 -6.79 11.77 21.32
C ILE A 4 -6.99 12.13 19.84
N ALA A 5 -5.99 12.79 19.25
CA ALA A 5 -5.77 12.76 17.81
C ALA A 5 -4.25 12.75 17.63
N GLN A 6 -3.65 11.56 17.75
CA GLN A 6 -2.27 11.37 17.32
C GLN A 6 -2.34 10.78 15.93
N ALA A 7 -2.16 11.66 14.94
CA ALA A 7 -2.22 11.31 13.53
C ALA A 7 -1.01 10.43 13.16
N LEU A 8 -1.27 9.39 12.38
CA LEU A 8 -0.23 8.71 11.63
C LEU A 8 0.16 9.64 10.48
N ILE A 9 1.28 10.36 10.62
CA ILE A 9 1.78 11.24 9.55
C ILE A 9 2.54 10.33 8.58
N LEU A 10 1.83 9.86 7.55
CA LEU A 10 2.48 9.23 6.40
C LEU A 10 2.64 10.29 5.30
N VAL A 11 3.87 10.66 4.99
CA VAL A 11 4.18 11.53 3.84
C VAL A 11 4.66 10.60 2.72
N PRO A 12 3.90 10.41 1.63
CA PRO A 12 4.37 9.60 0.52
C PRO A 12 5.33 10.44 -0.32
N GLU A 13 6.62 10.14 -0.26
CA GLU A 13 7.52 10.37 -1.40
C GLU A 13 7.79 9.00 -2.04
N ALA A 14 7.77 8.93 -3.36
CA ALA A 14 7.91 7.70 -4.13
C ALA A 14 9.36 7.51 -4.59
N VAL A 15 9.89 6.29 -4.49
CA VAL A 15 11.10 5.89 -5.22
C VAL A 15 10.81 4.60 -5.97
N ILE A 16 10.82 4.67 -7.31
CA ILE A 16 10.75 3.50 -8.18
C ILE A 16 12.17 3.05 -8.50
N VAL A 17 12.44 1.76 -8.28
CA VAL A 17 13.72 1.13 -8.64
C VAL A 17 13.44 0.07 -9.70
N ALA A 18 13.13 0.48 -10.94
CA ALA A 18 12.79 -0.43 -12.05
C ALA A 18 12.80 0.30 -13.43
N PRO A 19 12.56 -0.38 -14.59
CA PRO A 19 12.71 0.24 -15.90
C PRO A 19 11.74 1.41 -16.08
N ALA A 20 12.10 2.37 -16.95
CA ALA A 20 11.46 3.68 -17.11
C ALA A 20 9.92 3.62 -16.99
N GLY A 21 9.41 4.00 -15.82
CA GLY A 21 8.01 4.23 -15.54
C GLY A 21 7.83 5.71 -15.22
N GLU A 22 6.81 6.33 -15.80
CA GLU A 22 6.50 7.73 -15.56
C GLU A 22 5.55 7.81 -14.36
N VAL A 23 6.01 8.47 -13.29
CA VAL A 23 5.25 8.68 -12.06
C VAL A 23 4.59 10.04 -12.12
N ASP A 24 3.26 10.04 -12.20
CA ASP A 24 2.47 11.24 -11.94
C ASP A 24 2.24 11.35 -10.43
N GLU A 25 3.15 12.05 -9.74
CA GLU A 25 3.03 12.35 -8.32
C GLU A 25 1.90 13.36 -8.08
N GLU A 26 0.67 12.87 -7.93
CA GLU A 26 -0.43 13.69 -7.42
C GLU A 26 -0.92 13.11 -6.08
N LEU A 27 -0.41 13.71 -5.01
CA LEU A 27 -0.86 13.52 -3.64
C LEU A 27 -2.27 14.08 -3.48
N ILE A 28 -3.23 13.25 -3.09
CA ILE A 28 -4.50 13.74 -2.54
C ILE A 28 -4.37 13.69 -1.02
N GLU A 29 -4.38 14.87 -0.42
CA GLU A 29 -4.32 15.10 1.02
C GLU A 29 -5.67 14.74 1.70
N GLU A 30 -5.53 14.24 2.92
CA GLU A 30 -6.51 13.83 3.95
C GLU A 30 -8.01 14.11 3.73
N ASP A 31 -8.81 13.05 3.52
CA ASP A 31 -10.21 13.07 3.94
C ASP A 31 -10.29 12.84 5.46
N SER A 32 -10.38 13.97 6.17
CA SER A 32 -10.87 14.09 7.55
C SER A 32 -12.05 13.14 7.80
N TRP A 33 -12.00 12.43 8.93
CA TRP A 33 -12.99 11.43 9.34
C TRP A 33 -14.44 11.77 8.96
N GLY A 34 -14.95 11.04 7.97
CA GLY A 34 -16.35 10.99 7.59
C GLY A 34 -16.61 9.66 6.88
N ALA A 35 -17.54 8.87 7.39
CA ALA A 35 -17.97 7.65 6.74
C ALA A 35 -18.70 7.99 5.44
N GLU A 36 -18.02 7.89 4.30
CA GLU A 36 -18.68 7.94 2.99
C GLU A 36 -18.76 6.54 2.37
N SER A 37 -19.99 6.16 2.10
CA SER A 37 -20.45 4.96 1.42
C SER A 37 -20.08 4.99 -0.06
N GLU A 38 -19.24 4.07 -0.51
CA GLU A 38 -18.96 3.85 -1.94
C GLU A 38 -20.20 3.22 -2.62
N LEU A 39 -20.95 4.03 -3.39
CA LEU A 39 -21.87 3.53 -4.41
C LEU A 39 -21.06 3.10 -5.64
N THR A 40 -21.11 1.82 -5.97
CA THR A 40 -20.53 1.25 -7.18
C THR A 40 -21.47 1.45 -8.38
N VAL A 41 -21.13 2.38 -9.27
CA VAL A 41 -21.75 2.45 -10.62
C VAL A 41 -20.85 1.67 -11.58
N THR A 42 -21.28 0.49 -12.01
CA THR A 42 -20.60 -0.27 -13.06
C THR A 42 -20.99 0.28 -14.43
N THR A 43 -20.03 0.87 -15.14
CA THR A 43 -20.14 1.12 -16.59
C THR A 43 -19.15 0.22 -17.31
N THR A 44 -19.68 -0.73 -18.08
CA THR A 44 -18.89 -1.65 -18.91
C THR A 44 -18.51 -0.91 -20.19
N SER A 45 -17.22 -0.68 -20.44
CA SER A 45 -16.74 -0.23 -21.75
C SER A 45 -16.18 -1.42 -22.54
N GLU A 46 -16.83 -1.72 -23.66
CA GLU A 46 -16.32 -2.58 -24.74
C GLU A 46 -15.04 -1.99 -25.35
N GLY A 47 -14.00 -2.82 -25.46
CA GLY A 47 -12.76 -2.46 -26.15
C GLY A 47 -11.81 -3.65 -26.17
N ASP A 48 -11.50 -4.11 -27.39
CA ASP A 48 -10.48 -5.07 -27.84
C ASP A 48 -9.86 -6.01 -26.78
N GLY A 49 -10.12 -7.31 -26.90
CA GLY A 49 -10.01 -8.34 -25.84
C GLY A 49 -8.62 -8.70 -25.32
N LYS A 50 -7.77 -7.73 -25.00
CA LYS A 50 -6.49 -7.93 -24.32
C LYS A 50 -6.58 -7.38 -22.89
N GLU A 51 -6.86 -8.26 -21.94
CA GLU A 51 -7.01 -7.92 -20.53
C GLU A 51 -5.65 -7.58 -19.89
N ILE A 52 -5.63 -6.58 -19.01
CA ILE A 52 -4.46 -6.24 -18.19
C ILE A 52 -4.32 -7.33 -17.13
N SER A 53 -3.12 -7.90 -17.00
CA SER A 53 -2.78 -8.78 -15.89
C SER A 53 -1.77 -8.09 -14.99
N LEU A 54 -2.18 -7.85 -13.74
CA LEU A 54 -1.33 -7.39 -12.65
C LEU A 54 -1.02 -8.58 -11.74
N ASN A 55 0.23 -8.68 -11.30
CA ASN A 55 0.64 -9.67 -10.32
C ASN A 55 1.52 -9.00 -9.27
N ILE A 56 1.02 -8.85 -8.05
CA ILE A 56 1.83 -8.41 -6.90
C ILE A 56 2.68 -9.59 -6.42
N LEU A 57 4.00 -9.42 -6.43
CA LEU A 57 4.94 -10.52 -6.18
C LEU A 57 5.36 -10.61 -4.71
N ASP A 58 5.61 -9.46 -4.08
CA ASP A 58 6.13 -9.41 -2.72
C ASP A 58 5.77 -8.10 -1.99
N LEU A 59 5.76 -8.19 -0.66
CA LEU A 59 5.80 -7.07 0.28
C LEU A 59 7.26 -6.83 0.69
N ARG A 60 7.69 -5.57 0.71
CA ARG A 60 9.03 -5.15 1.13
C ARG A 60 8.94 -4.22 2.31
N ILE A 61 9.83 -4.42 3.28
CA ILE A 61 9.87 -3.60 4.48
C ILE A 61 11.31 -3.24 4.75
N SER A 62 11.59 -1.93 4.77
CA SER A 62 12.88 -1.40 5.16
C SER A 62 12.72 -0.63 6.47
N SER A 63 13.70 -0.71 7.35
CA SER A 63 13.76 0.12 8.56
C SER A 63 15.22 0.33 8.93
N ALA A 64 15.53 1.39 9.66
CA ALA A 64 16.88 1.61 10.19
C ALA A 64 17.39 0.45 11.07
N ALA A 65 16.47 -0.38 11.59
CA ALA A 65 16.80 -1.58 12.37
C ALA A 65 17.16 -2.82 11.50
N LEU A 66 17.02 -2.74 10.17
CA LEU A 66 17.30 -3.83 9.23
C LEU A 66 18.46 -3.44 8.30
N ASP A 67 19.49 -4.28 8.20
CA ASP A 67 20.63 -4.06 7.30
C ASP A 67 20.22 -4.11 5.81
N THR A 68 19.18 -4.88 5.49
CA THR A 68 18.59 -4.99 4.15
C THR A 68 17.07 -5.03 4.23
N PRO A 69 16.32 -4.57 3.20
CA PRO A 69 14.87 -4.71 3.18
C PRO A 69 14.44 -6.17 3.35
N ALA A 70 13.55 -6.43 4.29
CA ALA A 70 12.87 -7.71 4.40
C ALA A 70 11.89 -7.87 3.22
N ILE A 71 11.93 -9.02 2.55
CA ILE A 71 11.08 -9.32 1.40
C ILE A 71 10.21 -10.53 1.73
N TYR A 72 8.90 -10.36 1.62
CA TYR A 72 7.91 -11.38 1.89
C TYR A 72 7.14 -11.68 0.60
N PRO A 73 7.41 -12.80 -0.08
CA PRO A 73 6.63 -13.21 -1.25
C PRO A 73 5.14 -13.29 -0.91
N VAL A 74 4.25 -12.82 -1.79
CA VAL A 74 2.79 -12.89 -1.54
C VAL A 74 2.34 -14.33 -1.31
N SER A 75 2.95 -15.29 -1.99
CA SER A 75 2.70 -16.73 -1.78
C SER A 75 3.06 -17.24 -0.39
N SER A 76 3.91 -16.53 0.36
CA SER A 76 4.26 -16.85 1.75
C SER A 76 3.33 -16.21 2.77
N LEU A 77 2.46 -15.28 2.36
CA LEU A 77 1.49 -14.64 3.23
C LEU A 77 0.28 -15.56 3.44
N THR A 78 0.34 -16.37 4.49
CA THR A 78 -0.75 -17.26 4.91
C THR A 78 -1.82 -16.51 5.71
N GLU A 79 -2.96 -17.16 5.97
CA GLU A 79 -3.97 -16.62 6.89
C GLU A 79 -3.43 -16.35 8.30
N GLU A 80 -2.36 -17.05 8.71
CA GLU A 80 -1.72 -16.82 10.01
C GLU A 80 -1.08 -15.43 10.05
N HIS A 81 -0.50 -14.97 8.94
CA HIS A 81 0.05 -13.62 8.79
C HIS A 81 -1.02 -12.51 8.75
N LEU A 82 -2.30 -12.88 8.63
CA LEU A 82 -3.44 -11.97 8.81
C LEU A 82 -3.95 -11.95 10.27
N LYS A 83 -3.60 -12.95 11.08
CA LYS A 83 -4.07 -13.11 12.47
C LYS A 83 -2.98 -12.76 13.49
N ALA A 84 -1.72 -12.92 13.12
CA ALA A 84 -0.55 -12.64 13.94
C ALA A 84 0.44 -11.74 13.19
N PRO A 85 1.14 -10.83 13.89
CA PRO A 85 2.12 -9.97 13.26
C PRO A 85 3.34 -10.78 12.86
N PHE A 86 3.80 -10.62 11.62
CA PHE A 86 5.11 -11.17 11.19
C PHE A 86 6.21 -10.11 11.19
N LEU A 87 5.86 -8.86 11.49
CA LEU A 87 6.79 -7.74 11.61
C LEU A 87 6.53 -6.98 12.91
N THR A 88 7.61 -6.66 13.62
CA THR A 88 7.63 -5.68 14.69
C THR A 88 8.47 -4.47 14.28
N ILE A 89 7.89 -3.28 14.34
CA ILE A 89 8.56 -2.01 14.05
C ILE A 89 8.82 -1.30 15.39
N PRO A 90 10.08 -0.97 15.73
CA PRO A 90 10.36 -0.21 16.92
C PRO A 90 9.64 1.14 16.90
N ARG A 91 9.06 1.52 18.03
CA ARG A 91 8.27 2.75 18.15
C ARG A 91 9.08 3.98 17.76
N GLY A 92 8.48 4.81 16.91
CA GLY A 92 9.11 6.03 16.40
C GLY A 92 10.30 5.80 15.47
N SER A 93 10.63 4.54 15.15
CA SER A 93 11.62 4.21 14.14
C SER A 93 11.07 4.52 12.75
N PRO A 94 11.88 5.14 11.89
CA PRO A 94 11.54 5.24 10.50
C PRO A 94 11.48 3.85 9.83
N PHE A 95 10.46 3.65 9.01
CA PHE A 95 10.33 2.46 8.19
C PHE A 95 9.74 2.81 6.83
N SER A 96 10.07 2.05 5.80
CA SER A 96 9.50 2.19 4.46
C SER A 96 8.78 0.89 4.12
N MET A 97 7.60 1.00 3.55
CA MET A 97 6.85 -0.14 3.03
C MET A 97 6.92 -0.08 1.51
N GLY A 98 7.15 -1.22 0.88
CA GLY A 98 7.22 -1.34 -0.55
C GLY A 98 6.55 -2.62 -1.02
N PHE A 99 6.43 -2.74 -2.33
CA PHE A 99 5.94 -3.93 -2.99
C PHE A 99 6.52 -3.98 -4.39
N SER A 100 6.51 -5.17 -4.99
CA SER A 100 6.86 -5.34 -6.39
C SER A 100 5.73 -5.97 -7.18
N TRP A 101 5.65 -5.62 -8.47
CA TRP A 101 4.61 -6.12 -9.34
C TRP A 101 5.13 -6.38 -10.75
N ARG A 102 4.41 -7.24 -11.46
CA ARG A 102 4.57 -7.45 -12.90
C ARG A 102 3.31 -7.02 -13.63
N VAL A 103 3.50 -6.35 -14.77
CA VAL A 103 2.44 -6.01 -15.72
C VAL A 103 2.59 -6.90 -16.95
N SER A 104 1.48 -7.51 -17.38
CA SER A 104 1.39 -8.34 -18.58
C SER A 104 0.15 -7.94 -19.40
N GLY A 105 0.19 -8.16 -20.72
CA GLY A 105 -0.95 -7.88 -21.60
C GLY A 105 -0.89 -6.51 -22.29
N VAL A 106 -1.61 -5.52 -21.75
CA VAL A 106 -1.61 -4.12 -22.21
C VAL A 106 -1.07 -3.19 -21.11
N THR A 107 -0.74 -1.95 -21.50
CA THR A 107 -0.26 -0.89 -20.60
C THR A 107 -1.22 -0.65 -19.43
N LEU A 108 -0.67 -0.63 -18.23
CA LEU A 108 -1.37 -0.30 -16.99
C LEU A 108 -1.28 1.21 -16.74
N SER A 109 -2.32 1.94 -17.10
CA SER A 109 -2.42 3.40 -16.95
C SER A 109 -3.15 3.80 -15.66
N ASN A 110 -2.75 4.93 -15.06
CA ASN A 110 -3.33 5.47 -13.82
C ASN A 110 -3.33 4.44 -12.69
N PHE A 111 -2.25 3.66 -12.59
CA PHE A 111 -2.10 2.69 -11.53
C PHE A 111 -2.08 3.41 -10.19
N ALA A 112 -2.86 2.93 -9.22
CA ALA A 112 -2.91 3.50 -7.89
C ALA A 112 -2.98 2.42 -6.82
N CYS A 113 -2.35 2.69 -5.69
CA CYS A 113 -2.43 1.89 -4.48
C CYS A 113 -3.14 2.69 -3.38
N THR A 114 -4.25 2.17 -2.88
CA THR A 114 -4.90 2.68 -1.68
C THR A 114 -4.43 1.89 -0.47
N VAL A 115 -3.76 2.57 0.46
CA VAL A 115 -3.33 2.03 1.74
C VAL A 115 -4.42 2.30 2.77
N LYS A 116 -4.88 1.26 3.47
CA LYS A 116 -5.78 1.37 4.63
C LYS A 116 -5.11 0.68 5.82
N ILE A 117 -4.96 1.38 6.94
CA ILE A 117 -4.45 0.80 8.20
C ILE A 117 -5.56 0.77 9.22
N TYR A 118 -5.75 -0.40 9.83
CA TYR A 118 -6.74 -0.66 10.84
C TYR A 118 -6.09 -1.01 12.17
N ARG A 119 -6.69 -0.57 13.27
CA ARG A 119 -6.34 -0.97 14.63
C ARG A 119 -7.59 -1.41 15.36
N MET A 120 -7.58 -2.62 15.92
CA MET A 120 -8.76 -3.21 16.58
C MET A 120 -10.04 -3.11 15.73
N GLY A 121 -9.89 -3.26 14.40
CA GLY A 121 -10.99 -3.14 13.44
C GLY A 121 -11.36 -1.71 13.00
N ILE A 122 -10.82 -0.68 13.67
CA ILE A 122 -11.09 0.73 13.35
C ILE A 122 -10.08 1.21 12.31
N LEU A 123 -10.57 1.85 11.23
CA LEU A 123 -9.71 2.51 10.24
C LEU A 123 -9.03 3.73 10.88
N VAL A 124 -7.71 3.67 11.02
CA VAL A 124 -6.89 4.74 11.63
C VAL A 124 -6.07 5.53 10.62
N TYR A 125 -5.94 5.02 9.40
CA TYR A 125 -5.27 5.71 8.30
C TYR A 125 -5.80 5.23 6.95
N ARG A 126 -5.97 6.16 6.01
CA ARG A 126 -6.24 5.89 4.61
C ARG A 126 -5.44 6.86 3.76
N SER A 127 -4.83 6.37 2.69
CA SER A 127 -4.23 7.22 1.65
C SER A 127 -4.27 6.52 0.31
N ARG A 128 -4.35 7.30 -0.76
CA ARG A 128 -4.28 6.82 -2.13
C ARG A 128 -3.04 7.39 -2.80
N ILE A 129 -2.19 6.50 -3.28
CA ILE A 129 -0.92 6.82 -3.94
C ILE A 129 -1.11 6.53 -5.43
N ARG A 130 -0.99 7.55 -6.27
CA ARG A 130 -0.90 7.36 -7.72
C ARG A 130 0.52 6.93 -8.07
N LEU A 131 0.64 5.78 -8.70
CA LEU A 131 1.91 5.15 -9.04
C LEU A 131 2.34 5.51 -10.47
N GLY A 132 1.37 5.82 -11.36
CA GLY A 132 1.62 6.28 -12.72
C GLY A 132 1.23 5.26 -13.79
N THR A 133 1.99 5.23 -14.88
CA THR A 133 1.73 4.37 -16.04
C THR A 133 2.87 3.39 -16.27
N PHE A 134 2.53 2.11 -16.51
CA PHE A 134 3.49 1.00 -16.58
C PHE A 134 3.25 0.12 -17.79
N GLU A 135 4.31 -0.14 -18.55
CA GLU A 135 4.31 -1.05 -19.68
C GLU A 135 4.45 -2.52 -19.25
N PRO A 136 3.96 -3.48 -20.05
CA PRO A 136 4.24 -4.88 -19.82
C PRO A 136 5.75 -5.17 -19.76
N SER A 137 6.20 -5.88 -18.74
CA SER A 137 7.63 -6.11 -18.49
C SER A 137 7.86 -7.44 -17.78
N ASP A 138 8.86 -8.21 -18.23
CA ASP A 138 9.32 -9.41 -17.53
C ASP A 138 10.08 -9.07 -16.24
N VAL A 139 10.72 -7.90 -16.21
CA VAL A 139 11.40 -7.35 -15.03
C VAL A 139 10.35 -6.69 -14.12
N PRO A 140 10.26 -7.08 -12.83
CA PRO A 140 9.30 -6.48 -11.91
C PRO A 140 9.56 -5.01 -11.67
N TYR A 141 8.47 -4.24 -11.57
CA TYR A 141 8.50 -2.91 -11.02
C TYR A 141 8.59 -2.98 -9.49
N VAL A 142 9.36 -2.08 -8.90
CA VAL A 142 9.57 -2.02 -7.45
C VAL A 142 9.22 -0.62 -6.98
N PHE A 143 8.37 -0.55 -5.97
CA PHE A 143 7.98 0.70 -5.35
C PHE A 143 8.22 0.65 -3.86
N PHE A 144 8.78 1.73 -3.32
CA PHE A 144 8.81 1.99 -1.89
C PHE A 144 8.07 3.28 -1.60
N ILE A 145 7.15 3.20 -0.64
CA ILE A 145 6.63 4.35 0.07
C ILE A 145 7.74 4.79 1.04
N LYS A 146 8.31 5.99 0.86
CA LYS A 146 9.43 6.50 1.68
C LYS A 146 9.05 6.59 3.16
N GLU A 147 10.10 6.69 3.97
CA GLU A 147 10.17 6.90 5.42
C GLU A 147 8.86 7.34 6.10
N GLN A 148 8.19 6.35 6.68
CA GLN A 148 7.03 6.48 7.52
C GLN A 148 7.47 6.64 8.97
N ARG A 149 6.85 7.59 9.68
CA ARG A 149 7.00 7.68 11.13
C ARG A 149 5.89 6.88 11.79
N GLY A 150 6.27 5.85 12.54
CA GLY A 150 5.33 5.09 13.36
C GLY A 150 4.54 6.00 14.31
N LEU A 151 3.36 5.53 14.72
CA LEU A 151 2.54 6.23 15.71
C LEU A 151 3.37 6.54 16.96
N LYS A 152 3.08 7.68 17.60
CA LYS A 152 3.64 8.04 18.90
C LYS A 152 2.53 7.96 19.96
N GLY A 153 2.91 7.95 21.23
CA GLY A 153 1.97 7.95 22.37
C GLY A 153 1.51 6.58 22.87
N LEU A 154 0.64 6.56 23.88
CA LEU A 154 0.16 5.35 24.58
C LEU A 154 -0.64 4.39 23.68
N LEU A 155 -1.07 4.88 22.52
CA LEU A 155 -1.83 4.18 21.51
C LEU A 155 -0.97 3.78 20.29
N ALA A 156 0.34 4.00 20.32
CA ALA A 156 1.22 3.56 19.26
C ALA A 156 1.39 2.04 19.26
N ASP A 157 1.46 1.46 20.45
CA ASP A 157 1.89 0.06 20.62
C ASP A 157 0.73 -0.90 20.37
N GLY A 158 1.05 -2.05 19.77
CA GLY A 158 0.09 -3.13 19.52
C GLY A 158 -0.10 -3.48 18.04
N LEU A 159 -1.15 -4.26 17.77
CA LEU A 159 -1.39 -4.89 16.47
C LEU A 159 -2.18 -3.98 15.51
N PHE A 160 -1.66 -3.87 14.30
CA PHE A 160 -2.27 -3.15 13.17
C PHE A 160 -2.45 -4.11 12.00
N ARG A 161 -3.48 -3.87 11.19
CA ARG A 161 -3.72 -4.55 9.92
C ARG A 161 -3.61 -3.54 8.80
N ALA A 162 -2.68 -3.77 7.87
CA ALA A 162 -2.59 -3.04 6.62
C ALA A 162 -3.38 -3.77 5.53
N LYS A 163 -4.05 -2.99 4.69
CA LYS A 163 -4.70 -3.43 3.46
C LYS A 163 -4.28 -2.50 2.33
N LEU A 164 -3.64 -3.06 1.32
CA LEU A 164 -3.24 -2.40 0.08
C LEU A 164 -4.22 -2.81 -1.02
N ILE A 165 -4.83 -1.85 -1.67
CA ILE A 165 -5.82 -2.06 -2.74
C ILE A 165 -5.27 -1.46 -4.02
N PHE A 166 -5.08 -2.30 -5.02
CA PHE A 166 -4.49 -1.91 -6.31
C PHE A 166 -5.59 -1.69 -7.34
N SER A 167 -5.51 -0.59 -8.08
CA SER A 167 -6.57 -0.15 -9.01
C SER A 167 -5.99 0.56 -10.24
N ASP A 168 -6.75 0.59 -11.34
CA ASP A 168 -6.39 1.28 -12.59
C ASP A 168 -7.34 2.44 -12.96
N LYS A 169 -7.18 3.00 -14.17
CA LYS A 169 -8.01 4.07 -14.75
C LYS A 169 -9.53 3.86 -14.65
N THR A 170 -10.01 2.62 -14.63
CA THR A 170 -11.44 2.28 -14.63
C THR A 170 -12.02 2.18 -13.22
N THR A 171 -11.20 2.41 -12.18
CA THR A 171 -11.51 2.18 -10.76
C THR A 171 -11.73 0.71 -10.38
N ARG A 172 -11.58 -0.22 -11.33
CA ARG A 172 -11.69 -1.65 -11.07
C ARG A 172 -10.55 -2.07 -10.15
N GLN A 173 -10.89 -2.66 -9.01
CA GLN A 173 -9.91 -3.27 -8.11
C GLN A 173 -9.25 -4.44 -8.85
N LEU A 174 -7.93 -4.35 -9.04
CA LEU A 174 -7.14 -5.38 -9.72
C LEU A 174 -6.69 -6.46 -8.74
N GLU A 175 -6.14 -6.04 -7.60
CA GLU A 175 -5.58 -6.96 -6.60
C GLU A 175 -5.67 -6.34 -5.20
N THR A 176 -5.51 -7.17 -4.17
CA THR A 176 -5.45 -6.71 -2.77
C THR A 176 -4.42 -7.52 -2.02
N LEU A 177 -3.63 -6.82 -1.21
CA LEU A 177 -2.63 -7.39 -0.32
C LEU A 177 -2.93 -6.97 1.11
N GLU A 178 -2.93 -7.91 2.04
CA GLU A 178 -3.19 -7.63 3.45
C GLU A 178 -2.14 -8.27 4.35
N TYR A 179 -1.83 -7.60 5.46
CA TYR A 179 -0.87 -8.09 6.44
C TYR A 179 -1.07 -7.45 7.80
N CYS A 180 -0.59 -8.13 8.85
CA CYS A 180 -0.55 -7.61 10.21
C CYS A 180 0.87 -7.27 10.65
N PHE A 181 1.02 -6.16 11.39
CA PHE A 181 2.29 -5.70 11.95
C PHE A 181 2.07 -5.08 13.33
N THR A 182 3.13 -5.04 14.14
CA THR A 182 3.12 -4.42 15.48
C THR A 182 4.08 -3.26 15.57
N PHE A 183 3.70 -2.24 16.33
CA PHE A 183 4.66 -1.29 16.91
C PHE A 183 4.97 -1.69 18.35
N THR A 184 6.25 -1.64 18.74
CA THR A 184 6.75 -1.93 20.10
C THR A 184 7.79 -0.92 20.55
#